data_AF-A0A1C0V1G3-F1
#
_entry.id   AF-A0A1C0V1G3-F1
#
_cell.length_a   1.000
_cell.length_b   1.000
_cell.length_c   1.000
_cell.angle_alpha   90.00
_cell.angle_beta   90.00
_cell.angle_gamma   90.00
#
_symmetry.space_group_name_H-M   'P 1'
#
loop_
_entity.id
_entity.type
_entity.pdbx_description
1 polymer ?
#
loop_
_entity_poly.entity_id
_entity_poly.type
_entity_poly.pdbx_seq_one_letter_code
_entity_poly.pdbx_strand_id
1 'polypeptide(L)' 'MVQYNPLSCLPSSAELPDSDDTPVDNELQNLIPNLLDAILALAWSQRTDWFFGVDMGIYYAPDTPQLVPDGFLSIGVSS' A
#
# COMPACT_ATOMS: atom_id res chain seq x y z
N MET A 1 16.19 -24.81 4.45
CA MET A 1 15.33 -25.21 5.59
C MET A 1 16.03 -24.79 6.86
N VAL A 2 15.33 -24.09 7.75
CA VAL A 2 15.90 -23.63 9.03
C VAL A 2 16.10 -24.86 9.94
N GLN A 3 17.31 -25.02 10.49
CA GLN A 3 17.58 -26.07 11.48
C GLN A 3 16.95 -25.69 12.82
N TYR A 4 15.81 -26.31 13.13
CA TYR A 4 15.09 -26.10 14.38
C TYR A 4 15.60 -27.06 15.47
N ASN A 5 16.16 -26.53 16.55
CA ASN A 5 16.52 -27.31 17.73
C ASN A 5 15.39 -27.17 18.78
N PRO A 6 14.66 -28.24 19.10
CA PRO A 6 13.53 -28.19 20.04
C PRO A 6 13.93 -27.91 21.51
N LEU A 7 15.22 -27.93 21.84
CA LEU A 7 15.74 -27.52 23.15
C LEU A 7 16.11 -26.04 23.23
N SER A 8 16.09 -25.32 22.11
CA SER A 8 16.26 -23.87 22.09
C SER A 8 14.97 -23.22 22.57
N CYS A 9 15.04 -22.44 23.64
CA CYS A 9 13.92 -21.57 24.02
C CYS A 9 13.59 -20.67 22.82
N LEU A 10 12.31 -20.60 22.45
CA LEU A 10 11.86 -19.62 21.48
C LEU A 10 12.14 -18.22 22.04
N PRO A 11 12.55 -17.26 21.20
CA PRO A 11 12.70 -15.88 21.63
C PRO A 11 11.39 -15.39 22.25
N SER A 12 11.50 -14.69 23.38
CA SER A 12 10.40 -13.98 23.98
C SER A 12 9.94 -12.83 23.08
N SER A 13 8.73 -12.31 23.30
CA SER A 13 8.21 -11.18 22.51
C SER A 13 9.09 -9.93 22.57
N ALA A 14 9.95 -9.79 23.59
CA ALA A 14 10.92 -8.70 23.73
C ALA A 14 12.23 -8.94 22.96
N GLU A 15 12.50 -10.18 22.54
CA GLU A 15 13.69 -10.59 21.78
C GLU A 15 13.38 -10.77 20.29
N LEU A 16 12.09 -10.74 19.92
CA LEU A 16 11.70 -10.62 18.53
C LEU A 16 12.02 -9.20 18.05
N PRO A 17 12.60 -9.02 16.85
CA PRO A 17 12.66 -7.70 16.24
C PRO A 17 11.23 -7.15 16.16
N ASP A 18 10.99 -6.09 16.92
CA ASP A 18 9.68 -5.47 17.10
C ASP A 18 9.34 -4.53 15.94
N SER A 19 10.36 -4.06 15.24
CA SER A 19 10.25 -3.25 14.03
C SER A 19 11.58 -3.26 13.27
N ASP A 20 11.54 -3.07 11.95
CA ASP A 20 12.70 -2.79 11.11
C ASP A 20 12.98 -1.29 10.98
N ASP A 21 12.40 -0.47 11.86
CA ASP A 21 12.45 1.01 11.88
C ASP A 21 12.00 1.67 10.57
N THR A 22 11.40 0.92 9.65
CA THR A 22 10.72 1.49 8.50
C THR A 22 9.33 1.94 8.92
N PRO A 23 8.82 3.08 8.42
CA PRO A 23 7.43 3.45 8.61
C PRO A 23 6.57 2.33 8.03
N VAL A 24 6.03 1.49 8.89
CA VAL A 24 5.15 0.40 8.46
C VAL A 24 3.81 1.03 8.10
N ASP A 25 3.27 0.62 6.95
CA ASP A 25 1.87 0.89 6.65
C ASP A 25 1.02 0.39 7.81
N ASN A 26 0.12 1.25 8.28
CA ASN A 26 -0.84 0.86 9.29
C ASN A 26 -2.20 0.77 8.60
N GLU A 27 -3.14 0.04 9.19
CA GLU A 27 -4.47 -0.14 8.62
C GLU A 27 -5.16 1.18 8.27
N LEU A 28 -4.87 2.26 8.99
CA LEU A 28 -5.43 3.58 8.69
C LEU A 28 -4.90 4.16 7.37
N GLN A 29 -3.61 3.94 7.07
CA GLN A 29 -3.00 4.33 5.79
C GLN A 29 -3.66 3.61 4.61
N ASN A 30 -4.16 2.38 4.80
CA ASN A 30 -4.97 1.68 3.80
C ASN A 30 -6.43 2.17 3.75
N LEU A 31 -7.06 2.40 4.92
CA LEU A 31 -8.48 2.73 5.02
C LEU A 31 -8.82 4.09 4.39
N ILE A 32 -7.96 5.08 4.54
CA ILE A 32 -8.20 6.44 4.04
C ILE A 32 -8.32 6.49 2.51
N PRO A 33 -7.34 6.02 1.71
CA PRO A 33 -7.42 6.08 0.25
C PRO A 33 -8.57 5.21 -0.29
N ASN A 34 -8.84 4.05 0.32
CA ASN A 34 -9.98 3.21 -0.07
C ASN A 34 -11.33 3.88 0.22
N LEU A 35 -11.46 4.61 1.32
CA LEU A 35 -12.66 5.41 1.60
C LEU A 35 -12.85 6.53 0.57
N LEU A 36 -11.76 7.18 0.15
CA LEU A 36 -11.80 8.19 -0.89
C LEU A 36 -12.26 7.60 -2.23
N ASP A 37 -11.72 6.45 -2.63
CA ASP A 37 -12.16 5.74 -3.85
C ASP A 37 -13.67 5.47 -3.84
N ALA A 38 -14.19 4.94 -2.73
CA ALA A 38 -15.62 4.70 -2.57
C ALA A 38 -16.46 5.99 -2.67
N ILE A 39 -15.99 7.09 -2.07
CA ILE A 39 -16.67 8.40 -2.17
C ILE A 39 -16.65 8.91 -3.62
N LEU A 40 -15.53 8.77 -4.33
CA LEU A 40 -15.42 9.16 -5.73
C LEU A 40 -16.34 8.32 -6.62
N ALA A 41 -16.41 7.01 -6.42
CA ALA A 41 -17.32 6.12 -7.14
C ALA A 41 -18.80 6.52 -6.95
N LEU A 42 -19.17 6.96 -5.74
CA LEU A 42 -20.52 7.48 -5.48
C LEU A 42 -20.76 8.85 -6.13
N ALA A 43 -19.85 9.80 -5.93
CA ALA A 43 -19.96 11.17 -6.43
C ALA A 43 -19.91 11.25 -7.96
N TRP A 44 -19.15 10.35 -8.58
CA TRP A 44 -18.90 10.28 -10.02
C TRP A 44 -19.47 9.00 -10.65
N SER A 45 -20.62 8.53 -10.16
CA SER A 45 -21.26 7.30 -10.64
C SER A 45 -21.56 7.25 -12.14
N GLN A 46 -21.66 8.40 -12.81
CA GLN A 46 -21.89 8.49 -14.26
C GLN A 46 -20.60 8.78 -15.06
N ARG A 47 -19.48 8.99 -14.37
CA ARG A 47 -18.20 9.29 -14.99
C ARG A 47 -17.42 8.02 -15.20
N THR A 48 -16.94 7.79 -16.42
CA THR A 48 -16.18 6.58 -16.78
C THR A 48 -14.73 6.87 -17.14
N ASP A 49 -14.33 8.15 -17.22
CA ASP A 49 -13.00 8.60 -17.64
C ASP A 49 -12.07 8.87 -16.44
N TRP A 50 -12.03 7.99 -15.45
CA TRP A 50 -11.15 8.17 -14.30
C TRP A 50 -10.61 6.84 -13.77
N PHE A 51 -9.48 6.90 -13.07
CA PHE A 51 -8.84 5.77 -12.43
C PHE A 51 -8.29 6.22 -11.08
N PHE A 52 -8.52 5.41 -10.04
CA PHE A 52 -7.92 5.61 -8.73
C PHE A 52 -7.10 4.38 -8.35
N GLY A 53 -5.83 4.59 -8.01
CA GLY A 53 -4.91 3.55 -7.58
C GLY A 53 -4.44 3.78 -6.14
N VAL A 54 -4.25 2.69 -5.40
CA VAL A 54 -3.74 2.66 -4.02
C VAL A 54 -2.48 1.80 -4.00
N ASP A 55 -1.43 2.26 -3.31
CA ASP A 55 -0.13 1.57 -3.18
C ASP A 55 0.47 1.10 -4.52
N MET A 56 0.25 1.89 -5.57
CA MET A 56 0.62 1.53 -6.94
C MET A 56 1.85 2.30 -7.40
N GLY A 57 2.83 1.57 -7.95
CA GLY A 57 4.01 2.15 -8.57
C GLY A 57 3.68 2.94 -9.84
N ILE A 58 3.98 4.23 -9.84
CA ILE A 58 3.80 5.13 -10.98
C ILE A 58 5.16 5.40 -11.62
N TYR A 59 5.27 5.04 -12.89
CA TYR A 59 6.44 5.25 -13.72
C TYR A 59 6.17 6.37 -14.71
N TYR A 60 6.86 7.50 -14.56
CA TYR A 60 6.72 8.64 -15.48
C TYR A 60 7.92 8.78 -16.43
N ALA A 61 9.07 8.20 -16.09
CA ALA A 61 10.20 8.04 -16.98
C ALA A 61 10.91 6.69 -16.73
N PRO A 62 11.43 6.01 -17.78
CA PRO A 62 12.05 4.68 -17.64
C PRO A 62 13.25 4.66 -16.68
N ASP A 63 14.01 5.76 -16.63
CA ASP A 63 15.24 5.85 -15.84
C ASP A 63 15.01 6.43 -14.44
N THR A 64 13.76 6.78 -14.10
CA THR A 64 13.42 7.34 -12.79
C THR A 64 12.79 6.27 -11.90
N PRO A 65 13.14 6.21 -10.60
CA PRO A 65 12.45 5.35 -9.65
C PRO A 65 10.95 5.60 -9.66
N GLN A 66 10.17 4.53 -9.45
CA GLN A 66 8.72 4.63 -9.32
C GLN A 66 8.33 5.49 -8.13
N LEU A 67 7.24 6.24 -8.28
CA LEU A 67 6.56 6.86 -7.16
C LEU A 67 5.54 5.86 -6.60
N VAL A 68 5.45 5.73 -5.29
CA VAL A 68 4.44 4.88 -4.62
C VAL A 68 3.65 5.76 -3.67
N PRO A 69 2.60 6.46 -4.15
CA PRO A 69 1.72 7.23 -3.30
C PRO A 69 0.68 6.33 -2.64
N ASP A 70 0.20 6.73 -1.45
CA ASP A 70 -0.93 6.09 -0.77
C ASP A 70 -2.22 6.15 -1.60
N GLY A 71 -2.34 7.14 -2.50
CA GLY A 71 -3.47 7.27 -3.41
C GLY A 71 -3.16 8.14 -4.62
N PHE A 72 -3.63 7.73 -5.79
CA PHE A 72 -3.42 8.43 -7.06
C PHE A 72 -4.69 8.48 -7.88
N LEU A 73 -5.14 9.69 -8.22
CA LEU A 73 -6.29 9.91 -9.08
C LEU A 73 -5.85 10.40 -10.47
N SER A 74 -6.24 9.66 -11.50
CA SER A 74 -6.10 10.06 -12.90
C SER A 74 -7.46 10.31 -13.53
N ILE A 75 -7.56 11.33 -14.38
CA ILE A 75 -8.78 11.77 -15.05
C ILE A 75 -8.52 11.86 -16.56
N GLY A 76 -9.54 11.62 -17.37
CA GLY A 76 -9.43 11.58 -18.84
C GLY A 76 -8.78 10.29 -19.34
N VAL A 77 -8.72 9.24 -18.51
CA VAL A 77 -8.27 7.92 -18.95
C VAL A 77 -9.36 7.29 -19.81
N SER A 78 -8.98 6.74 -20.96
CA SER A 78 -9.88 6.00 -21.84
C SER A 78 -9.78 4.51 -21.52
N SER A 79 -10.93 3.87 -21.28
CA SER A 79 -11.06 2.42 -21.08
C SER A 79 -10.72 1.61 -22.32
#